data_AF-A0A1Q8IR68-F1
#
_entry.id   AF-A0A1Q8IR68-F1
#
_cell.length_a   1.000
_cell.length_b   1.000
_cell.length_c   1.000
_cell.angle_alpha   90.00
_cell.angle_beta   90.00
_cell.angle_gamma   90.00
#
_symmetry.space_group_name_H-M   'P 1'
#
loop_
_entity.id
_entity.type
_entity.pdbx_description
1 polymer ?
#
loop_
_entity_poly.entity_id
_entity_poly.type
_entity_poly.pdbx_seq_one_letter_code
_entity_poly.pdbx_strand_id
1 'polypeptide(L)' 'MQFDYRHFHIDCRARHAEDGCYYARARITRAARRNEALLTHDSGDIDGFASEADALCCARSWAIEWCDVAADQAETAR' A
#
# COMPACT_ATOMS: atom_id res chain seq x y z
N MET A 1 -4.76 8.35 -4.04
CA MET A 1 -5.60 8.33 -2.83
C MET A 1 -4.70 8.11 -1.62
N GLN A 2 -4.83 8.90 -0.55
CA GLN A 2 -3.98 8.79 0.65
C GLN A 2 -4.84 8.67 1.90
N PHE A 3 -4.44 7.81 2.84
CA PHE A 3 -5.10 7.66 4.13
C PHE A 3 -4.17 6.98 5.14
N ASP A 4 -4.43 7.20 6.43
CA ASP A 4 -3.76 6.49 7.51
C ASP A 4 -4.59 5.27 7.93
N TYR A 5 -3.92 4.15 8.19
CA TYR A 5 -4.52 2.92 8.67
C TYR A 5 -3.64 2.28 9.75
N ARG A 6 -4.19 2.09 10.94
CA ARG A 6 -3.46 1.65 12.15
C ARG A 6 -2.26 2.56 12.47
N HIS A 7 -1.04 2.12 12.12
CA HIS A 7 0.21 2.84 12.32
C HIS A 7 0.95 3.12 11.01
N PHE A 8 0.27 2.89 9.89
CA PHE A 8 0.81 3.03 8.54
C PHE A 8 0.13 4.19 7.82
N HIS A 9 0.93 4.95 7.09
CA HIS A 9 0.47 5.89 6.09
C HIS A 9 0.45 5.20 4.73
N ILE A 10 -0.70 5.20 4.07
CA ILE A 10 -0.93 4.49 2.80
C ILE A 10 -1.17 5.52 1.71
N ASP A 11 -0.43 5.38 0.61
CA ASP A 11 -0.57 6.16 -0.60
C ASP A 11 -0.84 5.22 -1.79
N CYS A 12 -2.11 5.11 -2.16
CA CYS A 12 -2.56 4.36 -3.33
C CYS A 12 -2.45 5.21 -4.58
N ARG A 13 -1.83 4.65 -5.62
CA ARG A 13 -1.62 5.28 -6.92
C ARG A 13 -2.11 4.35 -8.02
N ALA A 14 -2.64 4.97 -9.08
CA ALA A 14 -2.88 4.30 -10.34
C ALA A 14 -1.86 4.85 -11.34
N ARG A 15 -0.94 4.00 -11.81
CA ARG A 15 -0.01 4.37 -12.87
C ARG A 15 -0.69 4.12 -14.20
N HIS A 16 -0.96 5.19 -14.94
CA HIS A 16 -1.41 5.06 -16.33
C HIS A 16 -0.25 4.58 -17.21
N ALA A 17 -0.50 3.54 -18.01
CA ALA A 17 0.46 2.98 -18.95
C ALA A 17 0.08 3.28 -20.40
N GLU A 18 1.03 3.12 -21.31
CA GLU A 18 0.87 3.43 -22.73
C GLU A 18 -0.15 2.52 -23.45
N ASP A 19 -0.45 1.36 -22.87
CA ASP A 19 -1.50 0.44 -23.33
C ASP A 19 -2.93 0.93 -22.98
N GLY A 20 -3.06 2.04 -22.25
CA GLY A 20 -4.35 2.57 -21.78
C GLY A 20 -4.86 1.92 -20.48
N CYS A 21 -4.12 0.95 -19.93
CA CYS A 21 -4.39 0.35 -18.63
C CYS A 21 -3.85 1.22 -17.47
N TYR A 22 -4.50 1.10 -16.32
CA TYR A 22 -4.09 1.66 -15.03
C TYR A 22 -3.57 0.55 -14.12
N TYR A 23 -2.29 0.63 -13.77
CA TYR A 23 -1.68 -0.31 -12.83
C TYR A 23 -1.85 0.16 -11.39
N ALA A 24 -2.46 -0.67 -10.57
CA ALA A 24 -2.63 -0.44 -9.14
C ALA A 24 -1.28 -0.51 -8.43
N ARG A 25 -0.95 0.51 -7.64
CA ARG A 25 0.24 0.56 -6.78
C ARG A 25 -0.12 1.13 -5.41
N ALA A 26 0.58 0.68 -4.38
CA ALA A 26 0.48 1.22 -3.04
C ALA A 26 1.88 1.42 -2.45
N ARG A 27 2.10 2.59 -1.86
CA ARG A 27 3.25 2.84 -1.01
C ARG A 27 2.79 2.93 0.43
N ILE A 28 3.39 2.12 1.28
CA ILE A 28 3.06 2.04 2.70
C ILE A 28 4.26 2.53 3.48
N THR A 29 4.06 3.52 4.35
CA THR A 29 5.11 4.10 5.17
C THR A 29 4.71 4.00 6.63
N ARG A 30 5.55 3.41 7.47
CA ARG A 30 5.36 3.38 8.93
C ARG A 30 6.38 4.30 9.56
N ALA A 31 5.90 5.31 10.28
CA ALA A 31 6.78 6.20 11.05
C ALA A 31 7.59 5.39 12.07
N ALA A 32 8.89 5.65 12.11
CA ALA A 32 9.79 5.14 13.13
C ALA A 32 9.26 5.51 14.53
N ARG A 33 8.98 4.51 15.37
CA ARG A 33 8.85 4.73 16.82
C ARG A 33 10.23 4.60 17.45
N ARG A 34 10.44 5.20 18.63
CA ARG A 34 11.77 5.33 19.30
C ARG A 34 12.66 4.11 19.05
N ASN A 35 13.78 4.33 18.38
CA ASN A 35 14.82 3.35 18.04
C ASN A 35 14.49 2.34 16.91
N GLU A 36 13.37 2.48 16.19
CA GLU A 36 13.06 1.72 14.96
C GLU A 36 13.39 2.55 13.71
N ALA A 37 13.73 1.86 12.61
CA ALA A 37 13.92 2.50 11.31
C ALA A 37 12.57 2.89 10.68
N LEU A 38 12.58 3.95 9.86
CA LEU A 38 11.44 4.27 8.99
C LEU A 38 11.25 3.10 8.01
N LEU A 39 10.11 2.40 8.11
CA LEU A 39 9.80 1.32 7.19
C LEU A 39 8.98 1.89 6.04
N THR A 40 9.52 1.78 4.83
CA THR A 40 8.79 2.05 3.59
C THR A 40 8.68 0.76 2.81
N HIS A 41 7.48 0.37 2.45
CA HIS A 41 7.20 -0.73 1.55
C HIS A 41 6.52 -0.19 0.30
N ASP A 42 7.02 -0.60 -0.87
CA ASP A 42 6.42 -0.31 -2.16
C ASP A 42 5.91 -1.60 -2.76
N SER A 43 4.64 -1.63 -3.17
CA SER A 43 3.99 -2.83 -3.69
C SER A 43 4.50 -3.25 -5.07
N GLY A 44 5.13 -2.33 -5.82
CA GLY A 44 5.22 -2.46 -7.28
C GLY A 44 3.84 -2.45 -7.95
N ASP A 45 3.77 -2.98 -9.18
CA ASP A 45 2.49 -3.17 -9.89
C ASP A 45 1.74 -4.37 -9.29
N ILE A 46 0.58 -4.10 -8.68
CA ILE A 46 -0.28 -5.12 -8.06
C ILE A 46 -1.09 -5.85 -9.14
N ASP A 47 -1.81 -5.08 -9.96
CA ASP A 47 -2.64 -5.59 -11.07
C ASP A 47 -3.01 -4.43 -12.03
N GLY A 48 -3.52 -4.75 -13.22
CA GLY A 48 -3.91 -3.81 -14.28
C GLY A 48 -5.42 -3.71 -14.47
N PHE A 49 -5.93 -2.49 -14.58
CA PHE A 49 -7.36 -2.19 -14.70
C PHE A 49 -7.64 -1.22 -15.85
N ALA A 50 -8.84 -1.30 -16.43
CA ALA A 50 -9.28 -0.35 -17.45
C ALA A 50 -9.62 1.04 -16.87
N SER A 51 -9.89 1.14 -15.56
CA SER A 51 -10.29 2.39 -14.89
C SER A 51 -9.34 2.74 -13.76
N GLU A 52 -9.05 4.04 -13.60
CA GLU A 52 -8.29 4.56 -12.46
C GLU A 52 -8.93 4.20 -11.11
N ALA A 53 -10.27 4.32 -11.04
CA ALA A 53 -11.02 4.05 -9.81
C ALA A 53 -10.89 2.58 -9.36
N ASP A 54 -10.94 1.63 -10.29
CA ASP A 54 -10.76 0.20 -10.00
C ASP A 54 -9.34 -0.09 -9.52
N ALA A 55 -8.33 0.51 -10.16
CA ALA A 55 -6.94 0.40 -9.73
C ALA A 55 -6.72 0.95 -8.32
N LEU A 56 -7.34 2.09 -7.98
CA LEU A 56 -7.25 2.67 -6.64
C LEU A 56 -7.98 1.82 -5.58
N CYS A 57 -9.16 1.28 -5.91
CA CYS A 57 -9.90 0.37 -5.02
C CYS A 57 -9.11 -0.92 -4.76
N CYS A 58 -8.51 -1.51 -5.81
CA CYS A 58 -7.63 -2.67 -5.68
C CYS A 58 -6.41 -2.35 -4.79
N ALA A 59 -5.69 -1.26 -5.07
CA ALA A 59 -4.53 -0.83 -4.29
C ALA A 59 -4.89 -0.61 -2.81
N ARG A 60 -6.07 -0.07 -2.53
CA ARG A 60 -6.57 0.13 -1.16
C ARG A 60 -6.78 -1.18 -0.43
N SER A 61 -7.51 -2.12 -1.03
CA SER A 61 -7.77 -3.43 -0.41
C SER A 61 -6.47 -4.18 -0.16
N TRP A 62 -5.57 -4.21 -1.14
CA TRP A 62 -4.25 -4.83 -0.99
C TRP A 62 -3.44 -4.20 0.15
N ALA A 63 -3.42 -2.87 0.24
CA ALA A 63 -2.64 -2.17 1.26
C ALA A 63 -3.14 -2.43 2.69
N ILE A 64 -4.46 -2.57 2.87
CA ILE A 64 -5.07 -2.92 4.15
C ILE A 64 -4.64 -4.33 4.57
N GLU A 65 -4.79 -5.31 3.68
CA GLU A 65 -4.40 -6.71 3.96
C GLU A 65 -2.91 -6.81 4.30
N TRP A 66 -2.06 -6.11 3.53
CA TRP A 66 -0.62 -6.07 3.82
C TRP A 66 -0.34 -5.49 5.20
N CYS A 67 -1.01 -4.39 5.57
CA CYS A 67 -0.84 -3.77 6.89
C CYS A 67 -1.32 -4.65 8.03
N ASP A 68 -2.41 -5.39 7.83
CA ASP A 68 -2.95 -6.32 8.82
C ASP A 68 -1.97 -7.47 9.08
N VAL A 69 -1.41 -8.07 8.02
CA VAL A 69 -0.37 -9.10 8.13
C VAL A 69 0.90 -8.54 8.75
N ALA A 70 1.37 -7.36 8.33
CA ALA A 70 2.58 -6.74 8.87
C ALA A 70 2.45 -6.36 10.36
N ALA A 71 1.25 -5.99 10.81
CA ALA A 71 0.98 -5.74 12.21
C ALA A 71 1.02 -7.03 13.04
N ASP A 72 0.38 -8.09 12.57
CA ASP A 72 0.35 -9.40 13.24
C ASP A 72 1.75 -10.02 13.38
N GLN A 73 2.59 -9.92 12.35
CA GLN A 73 3.99 -10.37 12.40
C GLN A 73 4.81 -9.61 13.46
N ALA A 74 4.56 -8.31 13.63
CA ALA A 74 5.25 -7.51 14.64
C ALA A 74 4.82 -7.86 16.07
N GLU A 75 3.59 -8.34 16.26
CA GLU A 75 3.07 -8.81 17.55
C GLU A 75 3.60 -10.22 17.88
N THR A 76 3.71 -11.10 16.89
CA THR A 76 4.22 -12.47 17.05
C THR A 76 5.74 -12.51 17.31
N ALA A 77 6.50 -11.54 16.78
CA ALA A 77 7.94 -11.46 16.98
C ALA A 77 8.36 -10.89 18.36
N ARG A 78 7.40 -10.68 19.28
CA ARG A 78 7.57 -9.97 20.55
C ARG A 78 7.52 -10.91 21.75
#